data_AF-A0A7C5QMT8-F1
#
_entry.id   AF-A0A7C5QMT8-F1
#
_cell.length_a   1.000
_cell.length_b   1.000
_cell.length_c   1.000
_cell.angle_alpha   90.00
_cell.angle_beta   90.00
_cell.angle_gamma   90.00
#
_symmetry.space_group_name_H-M   'P 1'
#
loop_
_entity.id
_entity.type
_entity.pdbx_description
1 polymer ?
#
loop_
_entity_poly.entity_id
_entity_poly.type
_entity_poly.pdbx_seq_one_letter_code
_entity_poly.pdbx_strand_id
1 'polypeptide(L)'
;MSEVTEFSKNLIDAVEKAIGFKLDSMPETLPILDYYCNLYRNSRNAIRDKSSRDISQDIGQLLAPMAGSYFGEVVRSKFDTFWYAPLHKYELWRIQFKHCFLYFNPVAIAEEILNREEPSCGDSSFFTKKEDAESLKRIIKEWNDVSEDDYFTFSARWEMLDFIQERLTTSAILGKKESGNKQKIKTYTTRDYENYILAMEEKK
;
A
#
# COMPACT_ATOMS: atom_id res chain seq x y z
N MET A 1 -11.73 16.28 9.53
CA MET A 1 -11.49 15.34 8.41
C MET A 1 -10.03 14.94 8.50
N SER A 2 -9.67 13.65 8.35
CA SER A 2 -8.26 13.26 8.41
C SER A 2 -7.54 13.63 7.10
N GLU A 3 -6.23 13.88 7.18
CA GLU A 3 -5.36 14.20 6.03
C GLU A 3 -5.47 13.14 4.92
N VAL A 4 -5.53 11.86 5.31
CA VAL A 4 -5.80 10.73 4.40
C VAL A 4 -7.07 10.92 3.56
N THR A 5 -8.21 11.26 4.20
CA THR A 5 -9.48 11.40 3.49
C THR A 5 -9.46 12.60 2.55
N GLU A 6 -8.76 13.68 2.93
CA GLU A 6 -8.59 14.85 2.08
C GLU A 6 -7.75 14.51 0.84
N PHE A 7 -6.59 13.88 1.04
CA PHE A 7 -5.72 13.45 -0.05
C PHE A 7 -6.36 12.44 -1.00
N SER A 8 -7.11 11.47 -0.46
CA SER A 8 -7.87 10.52 -1.28
C SER A 8 -8.90 11.25 -2.16
N LYS A 9 -9.66 12.21 -1.61
CA LYS A 9 -10.63 13.00 -2.38
C LYS A 9 -9.96 13.88 -3.44
N ASN A 10 -8.87 14.54 -3.08
CA ASN A 10 -8.12 15.37 -4.02
C ASN A 10 -7.60 14.54 -5.21
N LEU A 11 -7.22 13.27 -4.98
CA LEU A 11 -6.81 12.39 -6.06
C LEU A 11 -7.98 12.06 -6.99
N ILE A 12 -9.15 11.70 -6.42
CA ILE A 12 -10.36 11.41 -7.20
C ILE A 12 -10.70 12.61 -8.09
N ASP A 13 -10.69 13.82 -7.53
CA ASP A 13 -10.97 15.05 -8.27
C ASP A 13 -9.91 15.32 -9.36
N ALA A 14 -8.64 15.05 -9.09
CA ALA A 14 -7.56 15.24 -10.05
C ALA A 14 -7.67 14.25 -11.23
N VAL A 15 -7.96 12.98 -10.94
CA VAL A 15 -8.15 11.93 -11.95
C VAL A 15 -9.40 12.20 -12.78
N GLU A 16 -10.51 12.60 -12.16
CA GLU A 16 -11.74 12.95 -12.86
C GLU A 16 -11.51 14.14 -13.81
N LYS A 17 -10.79 15.17 -13.37
CA LYS A 17 -10.44 16.32 -14.23
C LYS A 17 -9.50 15.96 -15.37
N ALA A 18 -8.55 15.07 -15.15
CA ALA A 18 -7.51 14.74 -16.13
C ALA A 18 -7.97 13.70 -17.18
N ILE A 19 -8.74 12.70 -16.75
CA ILE A 19 -9.11 11.54 -17.57
C ILE A 19 -10.62 11.52 -17.90
N GLY A 20 -11.44 12.29 -17.17
CA GLY A 20 -12.89 12.26 -17.33
C GLY A 20 -13.55 11.03 -16.70
N PHE A 21 -12.82 10.29 -15.86
CA PHE A 21 -13.30 9.10 -15.17
C PHE A 21 -13.23 9.30 -13.66
N LYS A 22 -14.32 8.98 -12.96
CA LYS A 22 -14.40 9.10 -11.50
C LYS A 22 -14.04 7.79 -10.83
N LEU A 23 -12.97 7.82 -10.04
CA LEU A 23 -12.57 6.74 -9.15
C LEU A 23 -13.61 6.53 -8.03
N ASP A 24 -13.89 5.27 -7.68
CA ASP A 24 -14.98 4.86 -6.79
C ASP A 24 -14.52 4.20 -5.48
N SER A 25 -13.20 4.22 -5.22
CA SER A 25 -12.58 3.55 -4.07
C SER A 25 -12.79 2.03 -4.03
N MET A 26 -12.99 1.42 -5.21
CA MET A 26 -13.00 -0.03 -5.40
C MET A 26 -11.75 -0.50 -6.16
N PRO A 27 -11.31 -1.76 -5.95
CA PRO A 27 -10.15 -2.31 -6.66
C PRO A 27 -10.25 -2.24 -8.19
N GLU A 28 -11.46 -2.34 -8.73
CA GLU A 28 -11.75 -2.35 -10.16
C GLU A 28 -11.34 -1.03 -10.86
N THR A 29 -11.17 0.06 -10.10
CA THR A 29 -10.73 1.35 -10.65
C THR A 29 -9.22 1.60 -10.49
N LEU A 30 -8.47 0.68 -9.87
CA LEU A 30 -7.00 0.78 -9.78
C LEU A 30 -6.29 0.85 -11.14
N PRO A 31 -6.72 0.14 -12.21
CA PRO A 31 -6.13 0.30 -13.54
C PRO A 31 -6.23 1.74 -14.09
N ILE A 32 -7.26 2.50 -13.70
CA ILE A 32 -7.40 3.91 -14.08
C ILE A 32 -6.39 4.78 -13.34
N LEU A 33 -6.14 4.48 -12.05
CA LEU A 33 -5.08 5.13 -11.29
C LEU A 33 -3.70 4.80 -11.88
N ASP A 34 -3.45 3.55 -12.24
CA ASP A 34 -2.21 3.12 -12.90
C ASP A 34 -1.98 3.88 -14.20
N TYR A 35 -3.02 4.01 -15.02
CA TYR A 35 -2.98 4.81 -16.23
C TYR A 35 -2.67 6.29 -15.95
N TYR A 36 -3.30 6.89 -14.94
CA TYR A 36 -3.04 8.27 -14.52
C TYR A 36 -1.59 8.49 -14.09
N CYS A 37 -1.06 7.60 -13.25
CA CYS A 37 0.34 7.63 -12.83
C CYS A 37 1.28 7.52 -14.04
N ASN A 38 0.94 6.68 -15.02
CA ASN A 38 1.72 6.55 -16.24
C ASN A 38 1.70 7.82 -17.11
N LEU A 39 0.54 8.49 -17.23
CA LEU A 39 0.44 9.80 -17.91
C LEU A 39 1.34 10.85 -17.27
N TYR A 40 1.34 10.92 -15.93
CA TYR A 40 2.21 11.81 -15.18
C TYR A 40 3.70 11.50 -15.45
N ARG A 41 4.11 10.22 -15.36
CA ARG A 41 5.51 9.82 -15.63
C ARG A 41 5.95 10.15 -17.04
N ASN A 42 5.13 9.84 -18.03
CA ASN A 42 5.44 10.13 -19.44
C ASN A 42 5.58 11.64 -19.67
N SER A 43 4.71 12.44 -19.03
CA SER A 43 4.80 13.89 -19.06
C SER A 43 6.09 14.38 -18.41
N ARG A 44 6.43 13.90 -17.22
CA ARG A 44 7.67 14.22 -16.50
C ARG A 44 8.91 13.90 -17.34
N ASN A 45 8.95 12.73 -17.95
CA ASN A 45 10.10 12.26 -18.74
C ASN A 45 10.30 13.04 -20.05
N ALA A 46 9.24 13.67 -20.57
CA ALA A 46 9.33 14.52 -21.76
C ALA A 46 9.91 15.93 -21.47
N ILE A 47 9.95 16.34 -20.20
CA ILE A 47 10.43 17.66 -19.79
C ILE A 47 11.96 17.73 -19.88
N ARG A 48 12.46 18.72 -20.63
CA ARG A 48 13.91 18.92 -20.84
C ARG A 48 14.48 20.08 -20.03
N ASP A 49 13.71 21.15 -19.83
CA ASP A 49 14.18 22.30 -19.08
C ASP A 49 14.21 21.98 -17.57
N LYS A 50 15.11 22.66 -16.84
CA LYS A 50 15.31 22.39 -15.41
C LYS A 50 14.12 22.86 -14.56
N SER A 51 13.59 24.05 -14.84
CA SER A 51 12.52 24.65 -14.04
C SER A 51 11.26 23.80 -14.01
N SER A 52 10.84 23.28 -15.17
CA SER A 52 9.66 22.43 -15.28
C SER A 52 9.90 21.04 -14.68
N ARG A 53 11.15 20.54 -14.65
CA ARG A 53 11.49 19.30 -13.95
C ARG A 53 11.34 19.45 -12.44
N ASP A 54 11.83 20.56 -11.88
CA ASP A 54 11.70 20.85 -10.46
C ASP A 54 10.20 20.93 -10.07
N ILE A 55 9.38 21.64 -10.86
CA ILE A 55 7.91 21.70 -10.65
C ILE A 55 7.28 20.31 -10.75
N SER A 56 7.67 19.51 -11.74
CA SER A 56 7.16 18.14 -11.87
C SER A 56 7.55 17.29 -10.66
N GLN A 57 8.74 17.47 -10.11
CA GLN A 57 9.17 16.75 -8.91
C GLN A 57 8.32 17.13 -7.70
N ASP A 58 8.02 18.42 -7.51
CA ASP A 58 7.11 18.90 -6.46
C ASP A 58 5.70 18.31 -6.61
N ILE A 59 5.19 18.22 -7.85
CA ILE A 59 3.92 17.54 -8.14
C ILE A 59 4.00 16.06 -7.74
N GLY A 60 5.11 15.38 -8.03
CA GLY A 60 5.32 13.99 -7.62
C GLY A 60 5.29 13.79 -6.10
N GLN A 61 5.91 14.71 -5.35
CA GLN A 61 5.93 14.68 -3.88
C GLN A 61 4.52 14.84 -3.28
N LEU A 62 3.62 15.56 -3.96
CA LEU A 62 2.22 15.67 -3.57
C LEU A 62 1.37 14.50 -4.08
N LEU A 63 1.66 14.00 -5.28
CA LEU A 63 0.92 12.92 -5.90
C LEU A 63 1.10 11.58 -5.17
N ALA A 64 2.29 11.29 -4.63
CA ALA A 64 2.53 10.09 -3.86
C ALA A 64 1.61 9.94 -2.63
N PRO A 65 1.51 10.91 -1.69
CA PRO A 65 0.58 10.79 -0.57
C PRO A 65 -0.90 10.81 -1.00
N MET A 66 -1.25 11.49 -2.10
CA MET A 66 -2.59 11.43 -2.69
C MET A 66 -2.95 10.03 -3.20
N ALA A 67 -2.10 9.44 -4.05
CA ALA A 67 -2.26 8.11 -4.60
C ALA A 67 -2.22 7.03 -3.51
N GLY A 68 -1.29 7.13 -2.56
CA GLY A 68 -1.22 6.24 -1.41
C GLY A 68 -2.44 6.33 -0.50
N SER A 69 -2.96 7.54 -0.26
CA SER A 69 -4.20 7.70 0.51
C SER A 69 -5.39 7.02 -0.16
N TYR A 70 -5.56 7.22 -1.47
CA TYR A 70 -6.62 6.54 -2.22
C TYR A 70 -6.45 5.03 -2.19
N PHE A 71 -5.25 4.51 -2.45
CA PHE A 71 -4.99 3.07 -2.42
C PHE A 71 -5.28 2.47 -1.04
N GLY A 72 -4.85 3.14 0.04
CA GLY A 72 -5.17 2.69 1.38
C GLY A 72 -6.67 2.72 1.70
N GLU A 73 -7.43 3.69 1.17
CA GLU A 73 -8.89 3.71 1.28
C GLU A 73 -9.57 2.59 0.48
N VAL A 74 -9.04 2.21 -0.69
CA VAL A 74 -9.47 1.00 -1.44
C VAL A 74 -9.26 -0.26 -0.59
N VAL A 75 -8.11 -0.38 0.07
CA VAL A 75 -7.83 -1.50 0.98
C VAL A 75 -8.77 -1.50 2.18
N ARG A 76 -9.08 -0.33 2.73
CA ARG A 76 -10.01 -0.18 3.86
C ARG A 76 -11.47 -0.43 3.48
N SER A 77 -11.85 -0.24 2.23
CA SER A 77 -13.21 -0.53 1.75
C SER A 77 -13.46 -2.05 1.63
N LYS A 78 -12.41 -2.82 1.33
CA LYS A 78 -12.49 -4.28 1.16
C LYS A 78 -12.21 -5.08 2.43
N PHE A 79 -11.22 -4.68 3.22
CA PHE A 79 -10.72 -5.46 4.35
C PHE A 79 -10.95 -4.75 5.68
N ASP A 80 -11.08 -5.52 6.77
CA ASP A 80 -11.15 -4.94 8.12
C ASP A 80 -9.75 -4.46 8.57
N THR A 81 -9.47 -3.20 8.22
CA THR A 81 -8.21 -2.52 8.47
C THR A 81 -8.44 -1.17 9.15
N PHE A 82 -7.35 -0.54 9.57
CA PHE A 82 -7.36 0.81 10.10
C PHE A 82 -6.05 1.52 9.78
N TRP A 83 -6.12 2.84 9.70
CA TRP A 83 -4.97 3.69 9.49
C TRP A 83 -4.20 3.93 10.79
N TYR A 84 -2.88 3.92 10.68
CA TYR A 84 -2.01 4.73 11.51
C TYR A 84 -1.38 5.78 10.61
N ALA A 85 -1.78 7.03 10.78
CA ALA A 85 -1.38 8.14 9.93
C ALA A 85 -1.08 9.37 10.81
N PRO A 86 0.08 9.40 11.47
CA PRO A 86 0.52 10.59 12.19
C PRO A 86 0.65 11.77 11.22
N LEU A 87 0.16 12.93 11.65
CA LEU A 87 0.05 14.13 10.82
C LEU A 87 1.41 14.51 10.21
N HIS A 88 1.44 14.72 8.90
CA HIS A 88 2.62 15.13 8.13
C HIS A 88 3.86 14.22 8.23
N LYS A 89 3.69 12.96 8.66
CA LYS A 89 4.76 11.96 8.76
C LYS A 89 4.49 10.76 7.85
N TYR A 90 4.52 11.01 6.54
CA TYR A 90 4.11 10.04 5.51
C TYR A 90 4.95 8.76 5.51
N GLU A 91 6.21 8.83 5.94
CA GLU A 91 7.11 7.69 6.12
C GLU A 91 6.57 6.69 7.15
N LEU A 92 5.77 7.16 8.11
CA LEU A 92 5.19 6.34 9.18
C LEU A 92 3.77 5.87 8.89
N TRP A 93 3.16 6.37 7.80
CA TRP A 93 1.79 6.02 7.45
C TRP A 93 1.68 4.54 7.13
N ARG A 94 0.64 3.89 7.65
CA ARG A 94 0.41 2.48 7.39
C ARG A 94 -1.04 2.09 7.47
N ILE A 95 -1.41 1.14 6.62
CA ILE A 95 -2.61 0.33 6.77
C ILE A 95 -2.28 -0.87 7.65
N GLN A 96 -3.11 -1.12 8.66
CA GLN A 96 -2.96 -2.25 9.58
C GLN A 96 -4.20 -3.14 9.55
N PHE A 97 -3.99 -4.44 9.45
CA PHE A 97 -5.07 -5.44 9.41
C PHE A 97 -5.50 -5.88 10.80
N LYS A 98 -6.81 -6.04 11.02
CA LYS A 98 -7.31 -6.44 12.34
C LYS A 98 -7.21 -7.95 12.59
N HIS A 99 -7.34 -8.78 11.56
CA HIS A 99 -7.51 -10.23 11.72
C HIS A 99 -6.31 -11.09 11.31
N CYS A 100 -5.31 -10.47 10.69
CA CYS A 100 -4.00 -11.04 10.44
C CYS A 100 -2.94 -9.98 10.75
N PHE A 101 -1.74 -10.38 11.17
CA PHE A 101 -0.68 -9.41 11.43
C PHE A 101 -0.03 -9.04 10.11
N LEU A 102 -0.61 -8.04 9.44
CA LEU A 102 -0.15 -7.52 8.16
C LEU A 102 -0.20 -5.99 8.21
N TYR A 103 0.83 -5.32 7.70
CA TYR A 103 0.80 -3.88 7.49
C TYR A 103 1.73 -3.48 6.35
N PHE A 104 1.52 -2.29 5.80
CA PHE A 104 2.39 -1.70 4.77
C PHE A 104 2.19 -0.18 4.71
N ASN A 105 3.14 0.53 4.10
CA ASN A 105 3.03 1.96 3.84
C ASN A 105 2.50 2.21 2.41
N PRO A 106 1.25 2.66 2.24
CA PRO A 106 0.69 2.90 0.91
C PRO A 106 1.30 4.12 0.19
N VAL A 107 1.86 5.09 0.93
CA VAL A 107 2.55 6.24 0.33
C VAL A 107 3.89 5.81 -0.27
N ALA A 108 4.63 4.94 0.43
CA ALA A 108 5.88 4.38 -0.10
C ALA A 108 5.63 3.53 -1.36
N ILE A 109 4.54 2.74 -1.39
CA ILE A 109 4.11 2.03 -2.61
C ILE A 109 3.82 3.01 -3.75
N ALA A 110 3.08 4.08 -3.48
CA ALA A 110 2.75 5.07 -4.49
C ALA A 110 4.00 5.78 -5.04
N GLU A 111 4.94 6.13 -4.17
CA GLU A 111 6.23 6.71 -4.56
C GLU A 111 7.02 5.75 -5.46
N GLU A 112 7.11 4.47 -5.09
CA GLU A 112 7.78 3.44 -5.88
C GLU A 112 7.14 3.29 -7.27
N ILE A 113 5.81 3.28 -7.36
CA ILE A 113 5.09 3.19 -8.65
C ILE A 113 5.34 4.43 -9.53
N LEU A 114 5.30 5.62 -8.92
CA LEU A 114 5.49 6.89 -9.62
C LEU A 114 6.93 7.06 -10.12
N ASN A 115 7.91 6.57 -9.36
CA ASN A 115 9.32 6.75 -9.69
C ASN A 115 9.96 5.55 -10.39
N ARG A 116 9.37 4.35 -10.28
CA ARG A 116 9.93 3.06 -10.70
C ARG A 116 11.29 2.75 -10.05
N GLU A 117 11.43 3.14 -8.80
CA GLU A 117 12.64 2.95 -7.99
C GLU A 117 12.26 2.85 -6.52
N GLU A 118 13.21 2.47 -5.67
CA GLU A 118 12.98 2.40 -4.22
C GLU A 118 12.48 3.75 -3.67
N PRO A 119 11.46 3.74 -2.80
CA PRO A 119 10.91 4.98 -2.25
C PRO A 119 11.96 5.69 -1.38
N SER A 120 12.02 7.02 -1.48
CA SER A 120 12.85 7.84 -0.59
C SER A 120 12.27 7.94 0.82
N CYS A 121 10.98 7.64 0.98
CA CYS A 121 10.23 7.83 2.20
C CYS A 121 9.48 6.53 2.59
N GLY A 122 9.91 5.90 3.70
CA GLY A 122 9.28 4.66 4.20
C GLY A 122 9.75 3.40 3.46
N ASP A 123 8.93 2.35 3.48
CA ASP A 123 9.21 1.06 2.84
C ASP A 123 7.92 0.56 2.16
N SER A 124 8.02 0.21 0.87
CA SER A 124 6.90 -0.26 0.05
C SER A 124 6.56 -1.74 0.24
N SER A 125 7.29 -2.45 1.09
CA SER A 125 7.08 -3.87 1.38
C SER A 125 5.82 -4.15 2.19
N PHE A 126 5.32 -5.37 2.05
CA PHE A 126 4.32 -5.94 2.96
C PHE A 126 5.02 -6.56 4.18
N PHE A 127 4.65 -6.11 5.37
CA PHE A 127 5.22 -6.57 6.62
C PHE A 127 4.25 -7.49 7.36
N THR A 128 4.77 -8.63 7.81
CA THR A 128 4.06 -9.61 8.63
C THR A 128 4.99 -10.15 9.71
N LYS A 129 4.50 -11.10 10.52
CA LYS A 129 5.36 -11.82 11.46
C LYS A 129 6.43 -12.63 10.73
N LYS A 130 7.53 -12.92 11.41
CA LYS A 130 8.66 -13.61 10.80
C LYS A 130 8.27 -15.02 10.30
N GLU A 131 7.51 -15.74 11.12
CA GLU A 131 7.06 -17.11 10.82
C GLU A 131 6.12 -17.13 9.61
N ASP A 132 5.24 -16.13 9.53
CA ASP A 132 4.32 -15.93 8.41
C ASP A 132 5.05 -15.53 7.13
N ALA A 133 6.06 -14.65 7.22
CA ALA A 133 6.87 -14.22 6.08
C ALA A 133 7.65 -15.39 5.47
N GLU A 134 8.22 -16.28 6.29
CA GLU A 134 8.93 -17.47 5.81
C GLU A 134 7.99 -18.44 5.09
N SER A 135 6.74 -18.58 5.57
CA SER A 135 5.72 -19.40 4.90
C SER A 135 5.33 -18.81 3.54
N LEU A 136 5.03 -17.51 3.48
CA LEU A 136 4.67 -16.81 2.25
C LEU A 136 5.78 -16.88 1.20
N LYS A 137 7.04 -16.67 1.59
CA LYS A 137 8.19 -16.76 0.67
C LYS A 137 8.31 -18.13 0.00
N ARG A 138 7.96 -19.22 0.69
CA ARG A 138 7.97 -20.57 0.08
C ARG A 138 6.89 -20.70 -0.99
N ILE A 139 5.71 -20.16 -0.74
CA ILE A 139 4.58 -20.24 -1.68
C ILE A 139 4.83 -19.35 -2.90
N ILE A 140 5.32 -18.13 -2.68
CA ILE A 140 5.59 -17.15 -3.75
C ILE A 140 6.76 -17.60 -4.64
N LYS A 141 7.70 -18.41 -4.13
CA LYS A 141 8.83 -18.93 -4.92
C LYS A 141 8.40 -19.75 -6.14
N GLU A 142 7.19 -20.29 -6.14
CA GLU A 142 6.64 -21.07 -7.26
C GLU A 142 6.00 -20.18 -8.34
N TRP A 143 5.90 -18.87 -8.10
CA TRP A 143 5.31 -17.94 -9.05
C TRP A 143 6.33 -17.56 -10.13
N ASN A 144 5.84 -17.33 -11.35
CA ASN A 144 6.66 -16.81 -12.43
C ASN A 144 7.11 -15.37 -12.13
N ASP A 145 8.21 -14.95 -12.75
CA ASP A 145 8.66 -13.57 -12.70
C ASP A 145 7.56 -12.63 -13.24
N VAL A 146 7.31 -11.56 -12.49
CA VAL A 146 6.40 -10.48 -12.88
C VAL A 146 7.16 -9.53 -13.80
N SER A 147 6.53 -9.08 -14.88
CA SER A 147 7.16 -8.08 -15.75
C SER A 147 7.42 -6.80 -14.97
N GLU A 148 8.45 -6.05 -15.34
CA GLU A 148 8.76 -4.79 -14.65
C GLU A 148 7.59 -3.79 -14.76
N ASP A 149 6.90 -3.78 -15.89
CA ASP A 149 5.75 -2.90 -16.11
C ASP A 149 4.55 -3.29 -15.22
N ASP A 150 4.33 -4.58 -14.98
CA ASP A 150 3.28 -5.05 -14.07
C ASP A 150 3.67 -4.82 -12.60
N TYR A 151 4.96 -4.96 -12.25
CA TYR A 151 5.45 -4.79 -10.89
C TYR A 151 5.15 -3.38 -10.34
N PHE A 152 5.30 -2.34 -11.17
CA PHE A 152 5.05 -0.95 -10.79
C PHE A 152 3.60 -0.52 -11.06
N THR A 153 2.63 -1.27 -10.53
CA THR A 153 1.20 -0.93 -10.60
C THR A 153 0.49 -1.14 -9.26
N PHE A 154 -0.50 -0.30 -8.97
CA PHE A 154 -1.42 -0.48 -7.85
C PHE A 154 -2.25 -1.74 -8.04
N SER A 155 -2.60 -2.09 -9.28
CA SER A 155 -3.32 -3.32 -9.59
C SER A 155 -2.54 -4.58 -9.18
N ALA A 156 -1.25 -4.70 -9.55
CA ALA A 156 -0.43 -5.83 -9.11
C ALA A 156 -0.19 -5.83 -7.59
N ARG A 157 0.01 -4.64 -7.00
CA ARG A 157 0.13 -4.49 -5.53
C ARG A 157 -1.14 -4.95 -4.81
N TRP A 158 -2.31 -4.65 -5.37
CA TRP A 158 -3.59 -5.12 -4.88
C TRP A 158 -3.71 -6.65 -4.95
N GLU A 159 -3.41 -7.25 -6.09
CA GLU A 159 -3.48 -8.72 -6.25
C GLU A 159 -2.57 -9.45 -5.27
N MET A 160 -1.33 -8.97 -5.11
CA MET A 160 -0.40 -9.52 -4.12
C MET A 160 -0.94 -9.35 -2.69
N LEU A 161 -1.52 -8.20 -2.37
CA LEU A 161 -2.09 -7.94 -1.05
C LEU A 161 -3.28 -8.87 -0.75
N ASP A 162 -4.20 -9.02 -1.70
CA ASP A 162 -5.38 -9.89 -1.59
C ASP A 162 -4.94 -11.35 -1.34
N PHE A 163 -3.97 -11.83 -2.13
CA PHE A 163 -3.36 -13.14 -1.94
C PHE A 163 -2.73 -13.31 -0.54
N ILE A 164 -1.88 -12.36 -0.11
CA ILE A 164 -1.20 -12.43 1.20
C ILE A 164 -2.26 -12.44 2.32
N GLN A 165 -3.24 -11.56 2.24
CA GLN A 165 -4.31 -11.42 3.24
C GLN A 165 -5.11 -12.72 3.38
N GLU A 166 -5.50 -13.33 2.27
CA GLU A 166 -6.25 -14.59 2.25
C GLU A 166 -5.45 -15.71 2.92
N ARG A 167 -4.16 -15.83 2.58
CA ARG A 167 -3.27 -16.86 3.13
C ARG A 167 -3.04 -16.70 4.63
N LEU A 168 -2.75 -15.48 5.08
CA LEU A 168 -2.52 -15.22 6.50
C LEU A 168 -3.78 -15.43 7.33
N THR A 169 -4.94 -15.05 6.80
CA THR A 169 -6.22 -15.27 7.49
C THR A 169 -6.55 -16.76 7.57
N THR A 170 -6.33 -17.51 6.50
CA THR A 170 -6.53 -18.97 6.48
C THR A 170 -5.62 -19.67 7.47
N SER A 171 -4.32 -19.31 7.49
CA SER A 171 -3.34 -19.83 8.46
C SER A 171 -3.76 -19.55 9.90
N ALA A 172 -4.18 -18.31 10.19
CA ALA A 172 -4.66 -17.91 11.50
C ALA A 172 -5.92 -18.69 11.95
N ILE A 173 -6.79 -19.08 11.02
CA ILE A 173 -7.98 -19.91 11.30
C ILE A 173 -7.58 -21.38 11.53
N LEU A 174 -6.69 -21.94 10.70
CA LEU A 174 -6.28 -23.35 10.79
C LEU A 174 -5.46 -23.63 12.05
N GLY A 175 -4.48 -22.79 12.38
CA GLY A 175 -3.67 -22.95 13.60
C GLY A 175 -4.50 -22.94 14.89
N LYS A 176 -5.69 -22.34 14.87
CA LYS A 176 -6.66 -22.39 15.98
C LYS A 176 -7.41 -23.70 16.07
N LYS A 177 -7.81 -24.28 14.93
CA LYS A 177 -8.48 -25.58 14.90
C LYS A 177 -7.57 -26.68 15.45
N GLU A 178 -6.30 -26.64 15.08
CA GLU A 178 -5.30 -27.62 15.52
C GLU A 178 -4.95 -27.50 17.02
N SER A 179 -4.97 -26.27 17.57
CA SER A 179 -4.72 -26.03 19.00
C SER A 179 -5.92 -26.28 19.91
N GLY A 180 -7.08 -26.71 19.37
CA GLY A 180 -8.29 -27.01 20.14
C GLY A 180 -8.88 -25.82 20.92
N ASN A 181 -8.38 -24.61 20.66
CA ASN A 181 -8.60 -23.45 21.51
C ASN A 181 -9.79 -22.63 20.99
N LYS A 182 -10.89 -22.55 21.77
CA LYS A 182 -12.09 -21.73 21.47
C LYS A 182 -11.84 -20.21 21.61
N GLN A 183 -10.62 -19.72 21.40
CA GLN A 183 -10.31 -18.30 21.53
C GLN A 183 -10.81 -17.50 20.32
N LYS A 184 -11.47 -16.37 20.58
CA LYS A 184 -11.87 -15.36 19.58
C LYS A 184 -10.70 -15.00 18.66
N ILE A 185 -10.96 -14.78 17.36
CA ILE A 185 -9.97 -14.27 16.39
C ILE A 185 -9.22 -13.10 17.03
N LYS A 186 -7.88 -13.19 17.11
CA LYS A 186 -7.09 -12.10 17.70
C LYS A 186 -7.36 -10.87 16.83
N THR A 187 -7.79 -9.80 17.49
CA THR A 187 -7.97 -8.50 16.85
C THR A 187 -6.73 -7.69 17.18
N TYR A 188 -5.93 -7.37 16.16
CA TYR A 188 -4.74 -6.54 16.32
C TYR A 188 -5.12 -5.07 16.44
N THR A 189 -4.37 -4.35 17.25
CA THR A 189 -4.52 -2.92 17.52
C THR A 189 -3.24 -2.19 17.13
N THR A 190 -3.29 -0.85 17.00
CA THR A 190 -2.10 -0.02 16.77
C THR A 190 -0.95 -0.36 17.72
N ARG A 191 -1.28 -0.60 19.00
CA ARG A 191 -0.31 -0.95 20.05
C ARG A 191 0.41 -2.27 19.77
N ASP A 192 -0.30 -3.28 19.24
CA ASP A 192 0.33 -4.55 18.84
C ASP A 192 1.40 -4.34 17.77
N TYR A 193 1.11 -3.50 16.78
CA TYR A 193 2.05 -3.17 15.69
C TYR A 193 3.24 -2.35 16.20
N GLU A 194 2.99 -1.31 17.00
CA GLU A 194 4.06 -0.49 17.60
C GLU A 194 5.03 -1.34 18.42
N ASN A 195 4.50 -2.20 19.29
CA ASN A 195 5.34 -3.09 20.12
C ASN A 195 6.19 -4.04 19.25
N TYR A 196 5.62 -4.56 18.16
CA TYR A 196 6.34 -5.46 17.26
C TYR A 196 7.46 -4.74 16.50
N ILE A 197 7.18 -3.54 15.98
CA ILE A 197 8.15 -2.72 15.25
C ILE A 197 9.33 -2.37 16.17
N LEU A 198 9.06 -1.86 17.37
CA LEU A 198 10.09 -1.55 18.37
C LEU A 198 10.95 -2.77 18.69
N ALA A 199 10.33 -3.93 18.93
CA ALA A 199 11.06 -5.17 19.22
C ALA A 199 11.91 -5.69 18.04
N MET A 200 11.62 -5.27 16.81
CA MET A 200 12.44 -5.57 15.63
C MET A 200 13.57 -4.58 15.43
N GLU A 201 13.37 -3.30 15.78
CA GLU A 201 14.43 -2.28 15.76
C GLU A 201 15.51 -2.54 16.81
N GLU A 202 15.13 -2.98 18.01
CA GLU A 202 16.08 -3.33 19.08
C GLU A 202 16.98 -4.55 18.77
N LYS A 203 16.64 -5.33 17.74
CA LYS A 203 17.38 -6.54 17.32
C LYS A 203 18.29 -6.31 16.12
N LYS A 204 18.29 -5.12 15.52
CA LYS A 204 19.19 -4.73 14.44
C LYS A 204 20.48 -4.15 15.00
#